data_AF-A0A2V9SAP3-F1
#
_entry.id   AF-A0A2V9SAP3-F1
#
_cell.length_a   1.000
_cell.length_b   1.000
_cell.length_c   1.000
_cell.angle_alpha   90.00
_cell.angle_beta   90.00
_cell.angle_gamma   90.00
#
_symmetry.space_group_name_H-M   'P 1'
#
loop_
_entity.id
_entity.type
_entity.pdbx_description
1 polymer ?
#
loop_
_entity_poly.entity_id
_entity_poly.type
_entity_poly.pdbx_seq_one_letter_code
_entity_poly.pdbx_strand_id
1 'polypeptide(L)'
;MEWRRHLLSRHLQAELDYADVRVYRTPDDIPALLNEAAHCELVIKHSGVGADDEVLEQAVLACRSSRTRVIFWDVDAPATLARLENVPKDPFRKLIPEYDLIFTYGGGQPIVDHYSRLGAKACFPIYNALDPDTHHPVPPDPELRCDLAFVGHRLPDREQRVQEFFLHAALLAPEMSFILGGEGWSGKTLPSNVRWIGHVASGSHNRVNCSARMVLNINRDSMAQVGFS
;
A
#
# COMPACT_ATOMS: atom_id res chain seq x y z
N MET A 1 19.25 6.05 -22.85
CA MET A 1 19.28 7.06 -21.77
C MET A 1 19.09 6.27 -20.49
N GLU A 2 20.17 6.13 -19.72
CA GLU A 2 20.20 5.27 -18.54
C GLU A 2 19.74 6.09 -17.34
N TRP A 3 18.57 5.77 -16.80
CA TRP A 3 18.02 6.46 -15.64
C TRP A 3 18.68 5.90 -14.39
N ARG A 4 19.43 6.73 -13.66
CA ARG A 4 19.97 6.34 -12.36
C ARG A 4 18.89 6.48 -11.30
N ARG A 5 18.55 5.37 -10.64
CA ARG A 5 17.52 5.34 -9.60
C ARG A 5 18.19 5.24 -8.23
N HIS A 6 17.84 6.16 -7.34
CA HIS A 6 18.27 6.12 -5.94
C HIS A 6 17.06 5.81 -5.06
N LEU A 7 17.13 4.76 -4.25
CA LEU A 7 16.09 4.40 -3.29
C LEU A 7 16.60 4.68 -1.89
N LEU A 8 15.94 5.60 -1.19
CA LEU A 8 16.17 5.81 0.24
C LEU A 8 15.29 4.85 1.05
N SER A 9 15.89 4.07 1.92
CA SER A 9 15.17 3.16 2.82
C SER A 9 15.72 3.24 4.23
N ARG A 10 14.90 2.86 5.23
CA ARG A 10 15.34 2.66 6.60
C ARG A 10 15.70 1.20 6.90
N HIS A 11 15.18 0.26 6.10
CA HIS A 11 15.21 -1.17 6.44
C HIS A 11 15.53 -2.10 5.25
N LEU A 12 15.53 -1.60 4.01
CA LEU A 12 15.83 -2.44 2.85
C LEU A 12 17.33 -2.78 2.84
N GLN A 13 17.64 -4.06 3.03
CA GLN A 13 19.00 -4.62 2.95
C GLN A 13 19.23 -5.42 1.66
N ALA A 14 18.36 -5.29 0.66
CA ALA A 14 18.47 -5.99 -0.61
C ALA A 14 19.28 -5.18 -1.63
N GLU A 15 20.18 -5.84 -2.35
CA GLU A 15 20.77 -5.30 -3.57
C GLU A 15 19.73 -5.36 -4.69
N LEU A 16 19.51 -4.23 -5.34
CA LEU A 16 18.64 -4.11 -6.51
C LEU A 16 19.52 -3.85 -7.72
N ASP A 17 19.43 -4.69 -8.74
CA ASP A 17 20.14 -4.52 -10.01
C ASP A 17 19.72 -3.24 -10.76
N TYR A 18 18.52 -2.73 -10.48
CA TYR A 18 17.96 -1.55 -11.12
C TYR A 18 18.04 -0.25 -10.28
N ALA A 19 18.59 -0.28 -9.06
CA ALA A 19 18.64 0.91 -8.19
C ALA A 19 19.78 0.91 -7.18
N ASP A 20 20.39 2.08 -6.99
CA ASP A 20 21.31 2.35 -5.89
C ASP A 20 20.50 2.56 -4.60
N VAL A 21 20.63 1.65 -3.63
CA VAL A 21 19.94 1.75 -2.34
C VAL A 21 20.81 2.52 -1.33
N ARG A 22 20.26 3.61 -0.78
CA ARG A 22 20.82 4.34 0.35
C ARG A 22 20.03 3.98 1.60
N VAL A 23 20.71 3.59 2.66
CA VAL A 23 20.07 3.31 3.96
C VAL A 23 20.52 4.33 4.98
N TYR A 24 19.56 5.09 5.52
CA TYR A 24 19.82 6.04 6.60
C TYR A 24 19.49 5.41 7.95
N ARG A 25 20.33 5.65 8.96
CA ARG A 25 20.23 5.01 10.27
C ARG A 25 19.62 5.94 11.30
N THR A 26 19.99 7.21 11.24
CA THR A 26 19.48 8.25 12.15
C THR A 26 18.99 9.46 11.35
N PRO A 27 18.14 10.31 11.94
CA PRO A 27 17.71 11.55 11.30
C PRO A 27 18.87 12.48 10.88
N ASP A 28 20.04 12.36 11.53
CA ASP A 28 21.24 13.16 11.21
C ASP A 28 21.82 12.84 9.82
N ASP A 29 21.50 11.67 9.26
CA ASP A 29 21.93 11.26 7.91
C ASP A 29 21.11 11.99 6.81
N ILE A 30 19.88 12.43 7.14
CA ILE A 30 18.90 12.96 6.18
C ILE A 30 19.45 14.16 5.37
N PRO A 31 20.11 15.17 5.95
CA PRO A 31 20.60 16.32 5.19
C PRO A 31 21.58 15.95 4.07
N ALA A 32 22.49 14.99 4.32
CA ALA A 32 23.44 14.54 3.31
C ALA A 32 22.74 13.84 2.14
N LEU A 33 21.71 13.05 2.44
CA LEU A 33 20.92 12.32 1.45
C LEU A 33 20.03 13.26 0.62
N LEU A 34 19.48 14.31 1.24
CA LEU A 34 18.74 15.35 0.51
C LEU A 34 19.64 16.15 -0.42
N ASN A 35 20.89 16.40 -0.01
CA ASN A 35 21.88 17.04 -0.88
C ASN A 35 22.22 16.15 -2.09
N GLU A 36 22.34 14.83 -1.91
CA GLU A 36 22.47 13.89 -3.03
C GLU A 36 21.22 13.92 -3.93
N ALA A 37 20.03 13.82 -3.34
CA ALA A 37 18.75 13.80 -4.06
C ALA A 37 18.46 15.09 -4.84
N ALA A 38 18.97 16.24 -4.39
CA ALA A 38 18.82 17.52 -5.09
C ALA A 38 19.47 17.54 -6.49
N HIS A 39 20.36 16.59 -6.80
CA HIS A 39 20.95 16.43 -8.13
C HIS A 39 20.09 15.55 -9.07
N CYS A 40 19.02 14.92 -8.57
CA CYS A 40 18.09 14.14 -9.36
C CYS A 40 17.12 15.05 -10.14
N GLU A 41 16.60 14.55 -11.25
CA GLU A 41 15.54 15.24 -12.02
C GLU A 41 14.17 15.08 -11.35
N LEU A 42 14.01 14.01 -10.56
CA LEU A 42 12.80 13.66 -9.85
C LEU A 42 13.12 13.14 -8.45
N VAL A 43 12.44 13.69 -7.44
CA VAL A 43 12.47 13.21 -6.06
C VAL A 43 11.05 12.84 -5.67
N ILE A 44 10.85 11.60 -5.19
CA ILE A 44 9.54 11.10 -4.77
C ILE A 44 9.59 10.74 -3.30
N LYS A 45 8.71 11.35 -2.49
CA LYS A 45 8.50 10.99 -1.08
C LYS A 45 7.23 10.16 -0.97
N HIS A 46 7.35 8.93 -0.46
CA HIS A 46 6.18 8.09 -0.18
C HIS A 46 5.57 8.44 1.18
N SER A 47 4.26 8.33 1.34
CA SER A 47 3.62 8.43 2.67
C SER A 47 3.95 7.22 3.55
N GLY A 48 3.90 7.41 4.88
CA GLY A 48 4.00 6.30 5.83
C GLY A 48 5.37 5.63 5.90
N VAL A 49 6.48 6.33 5.61
CA VAL A 49 7.83 5.74 5.60
C VAL A 49 8.47 5.58 6.99
N GLY A 50 7.68 5.70 8.06
CA GLY A 50 8.08 5.37 9.43
C GLY A 50 8.20 6.59 10.35
N ALA A 51 9.15 6.54 11.29
CA ALA A 51 9.22 7.51 12.39
C ALA A 51 9.56 8.95 11.93
N ASP A 52 10.25 9.09 10.80
CA ASP A 52 10.73 10.39 10.29
C ASP A 52 9.84 10.92 9.15
N ASP A 53 8.63 10.37 8.99
CA ASP A 53 7.74 10.67 7.86
C ASP A 53 7.45 12.17 7.75
N GLU A 54 7.05 12.80 8.86
CA GLU A 54 6.75 14.25 8.92
C GLU A 54 7.97 15.12 8.59
N VAL A 55 9.16 14.73 9.08
CA VAL A 55 10.41 15.44 8.77
C VAL A 55 10.70 15.37 7.27
N LEU A 56 10.58 14.17 6.69
CA LEU A 56 10.82 13.95 5.27
C LEU A 56 9.77 14.65 4.39
N GLU A 57 8.50 14.72 4.80
CA GLU A 57 7.45 15.46 4.08
C GLU A 57 7.81 16.92 3.84
N GLN A 58 8.46 17.56 4.80
CA GLN A 58 8.89 18.95 4.67
C GLN A 58 10.25 19.06 3.97
N ALA A 59 11.21 18.20 4.34
CA ALA A 59 12.61 18.39 3.98
C ALA A 59 12.87 18.12 2.48
N VAL A 60 12.16 17.17 1.87
CA VAL A 60 12.31 16.87 0.42
C VAL A 60 11.95 18.05 -0.49
N LEU A 61 11.12 18.98 -0.01
CA LEU A 61 10.75 20.18 -0.78
C LEU A 61 11.95 21.09 -1.05
N ALA A 62 13.00 21.02 -0.22
CA ALA A 62 14.24 21.76 -0.44
C ALA A 62 15.03 21.28 -1.67
N CYS A 63 14.76 20.07 -2.18
CA CYS A 63 15.36 19.56 -3.41
C CYS A 63 14.79 20.22 -4.67
N ARG A 64 13.63 20.91 -4.57
CA ARG A 64 12.93 21.50 -5.72
C ARG A 64 13.79 22.59 -6.38
N SER A 65 13.98 22.49 -7.69
CA SER A 65 14.73 23.47 -8.49
C SER A 65 14.12 23.61 -9.88
N SER A 66 14.71 24.43 -10.75
CA SER A 66 14.29 24.48 -12.17
C SER A 66 14.53 23.16 -12.90
N ARG A 67 15.40 22.28 -12.37
CA ARG A 67 15.74 20.96 -12.93
C ARG A 67 15.07 19.81 -12.18
N THR A 68 14.73 19.99 -10.91
CA THR A 68 14.29 18.91 -10.02
C THR A 68 12.84 19.09 -9.63
N ARG A 69 12.01 18.10 -9.96
CA ARG A 69 10.62 17.99 -9.51
C ARG A 69 10.53 17.21 -8.21
N VAL A 70 9.68 17.66 -7.29
CA VAL A 70 9.42 16.99 -6.02
C VAL A 70 7.97 16.55 -5.96
N ILE A 71 7.77 15.24 -5.80
CA ILE A 71 6.48 14.57 -5.82
C ILE A 71 6.20 13.93 -4.47
N PHE A 72 4.96 14.04 -4.00
CA PHE A 72 4.44 13.23 -2.92
C PHE A 72 3.67 12.04 -3.50
N TRP A 73 4.08 10.81 -3.18
CA TRP A 73 3.33 9.62 -3.55
C TRP A 73 2.65 9.04 -2.33
N ASP A 74 1.35 9.30 -2.20
CA ASP A 74 0.55 8.76 -1.12
C ASP A 74 0.19 7.29 -1.37
N VAL A 75 0.81 6.40 -0.60
CA VAL A 75 0.53 4.96 -0.69
C VAL A 75 -0.71 4.54 0.11
N ASP A 76 -1.29 5.44 0.91
CA ASP A 76 -2.53 5.21 1.66
C ASP A 76 -3.35 6.51 1.77
N ALA A 77 -3.76 7.04 0.62
CA ALA A 77 -4.54 8.28 0.54
C ALA A 77 -5.78 8.34 1.42
N PRO A 78 -6.59 7.27 1.57
CA PRO A 78 -7.72 7.29 2.51
C PRO A 78 -7.28 7.57 3.94
N ALA A 79 -6.20 6.95 4.42
CA ALA A 79 -5.69 7.18 5.76
C ALA A 79 -5.11 8.60 5.93
N THR A 80 -4.31 9.06 4.96
CA THR A 80 -3.74 10.42 5.00
C THR A 80 -4.83 11.49 5.01
N LEU A 81 -5.83 11.38 4.14
CA LEU A 81 -6.91 12.37 4.06
C LEU A 81 -7.81 12.34 5.30
N ALA A 82 -8.13 11.15 5.83
CA ALA A 82 -8.86 11.04 7.09
C ALA A 82 -8.09 11.69 8.26
N ARG A 83 -6.76 11.56 8.30
CA ARG A 83 -5.92 12.29 9.27
C ARG A 83 -6.07 13.80 9.13
N LEU A 84 -5.99 14.33 7.91
CA LEU A 84 -6.10 15.77 7.63
C LEU A 84 -7.48 16.36 7.96
N GLU A 85 -8.55 15.55 7.85
CA GLU A 85 -9.89 15.93 8.28
C GLU A 85 -10.00 15.99 9.81
N ASN A 86 -9.46 14.98 10.50
CA ASN A 86 -9.54 14.87 11.96
C ASN A 86 -8.57 15.80 12.70
N VAL A 87 -7.50 16.24 12.03
CA VAL A 87 -6.46 17.12 12.61
C VAL A 87 -6.37 18.40 11.76
N PRO A 88 -7.20 19.43 12.02
CA PRO A 88 -7.23 20.64 11.19
C PRO A 88 -5.91 21.41 11.12
N LYS A 89 -5.05 21.26 12.15
CA LYS A 89 -3.72 21.90 12.24
C LYS A 89 -2.58 20.99 11.80
N ASP A 90 -2.89 19.90 11.10
CA ASP A 90 -1.88 18.97 10.61
C ASP A 90 -0.83 19.70 9.75
N PRO A 91 0.46 19.58 10.07
CA PRO A 91 1.52 20.29 9.37
C PRO A 91 1.63 19.88 7.90
N PHE A 92 1.17 18.68 7.51
CA PHE A 92 1.20 18.23 6.11
C PHE A 92 0.25 19.04 5.23
N ARG A 93 -0.84 19.59 5.79
CA ARG A 93 -1.85 20.34 5.04
C ARG A 93 -1.26 21.54 4.28
N LYS A 94 -0.31 22.25 4.88
CA LYS A 94 0.40 23.39 4.25
C LYS A 94 1.44 22.96 3.22
N LEU A 95 1.82 21.68 3.18
CA LEU A 95 2.83 21.15 2.26
C LEU A 95 2.22 20.69 0.94
N ILE A 96 0.94 20.30 0.95
CA ILE A 96 0.21 19.84 -0.24
C ILE A 96 0.37 20.80 -1.44
N PRO A 97 0.22 22.13 -1.29
CA PRO A 97 0.43 23.07 -2.40
C PRO A 97 1.90 23.21 -2.84
N GLU A 98 2.86 22.81 -2.00
CA GLU A 98 4.29 22.92 -2.31
C GLU A 98 4.79 21.80 -3.22
N TYR A 99 4.18 20.63 -3.21
CA TYR A 99 4.55 19.56 -4.14
C TYR A 99 4.26 19.95 -5.59
N ASP A 100 5.09 19.49 -6.53
CA ASP A 100 4.85 19.67 -7.95
C ASP A 100 3.66 18.82 -8.42
N LEU A 101 3.62 17.57 -7.93
CA LEU A 101 2.57 16.58 -8.21
C LEU A 101 2.29 15.76 -6.95
N ILE A 102 1.06 15.25 -6.86
CA ILE A 102 0.68 14.20 -5.92
C ILE A 102 0.31 12.95 -6.72
N PHE A 103 0.89 11.82 -6.36
CA PHE A 103 0.45 10.51 -6.83
C PHE A 103 -0.26 9.77 -5.72
N THR A 104 -1.25 8.94 -6.07
CA THR A 104 -1.93 8.09 -5.08
C THR A 104 -1.93 6.64 -5.55
N TYR A 105 -1.62 5.70 -4.65
CA TYR A 105 -1.70 4.27 -4.96
C TYR A 105 -3.16 3.83 -5.18
N GLY A 106 -4.01 4.07 -4.18
CA GLY A 106 -5.42 3.73 -4.22
C GLY A 106 -6.31 4.93 -4.53
N GLY A 107 -7.60 4.66 -4.70
CA GLY A 107 -8.61 5.70 -4.85
C GLY A 107 -9.08 5.95 -6.27
N GLY A 108 -9.74 7.08 -6.45
CA GLY A 108 -10.32 7.50 -7.72
C GLY A 108 -10.62 8.99 -7.66
N GLN A 109 -11.56 9.46 -8.47
CA GLN A 109 -11.93 10.87 -8.50
C GLN A 109 -12.19 11.51 -7.12
N PRO A 110 -12.82 10.83 -6.13
CA PRO A 110 -13.02 11.42 -4.80
C PRO A 110 -11.73 11.81 -4.09
N ILE A 111 -10.67 10.99 -4.21
CA ILE A 111 -9.35 11.26 -3.63
C ILE A 111 -8.68 12.43 -4.36
N VAL A 112 -8.74 12.43 -5.69
CA VAL A 112 -8.21 13.51 -6.53
C VAL A 112 -8.85 14.83 -6.17
N ASP A 113 -10.19 14.88 -6.10
CA ASP A 113 -10.95 16.08 -5.75
C ASP A 113 -10.61 16.56 -4.33
N HIS A 114 -10.38 15.64 -3.39
CA HIS A 114 -10.00 16.00 -2.03
C HIS A 114 -8.62 16.67 -2.02
N TYR A 115 -7.62 16.07 -2.66
CA TYR A 115 -6.30 16.70 -2.79
C TYR A 115 -6.36 18.06 -3.49
N SER A 116 -7.18 18.20 -4.54
CA SER A 116 -7.41 19.48 -5.20
C SER A 116 -8.02 20.53 -4.26
N ARG A 117 -8.99 20.17 -3.41
CA ARG A 117 -9.54 21.09 -2.38
C ARG A 117 -8.52 21.49 -1.33
N LEU A 118 -7.52 20.65 -1.08
CA LEU A 118 -6.40 20.94 -0.19
C LEU A 118 -5.27 21.76 -0.85
N GLY A 119 -5.44 22.12 -2.13
CA GLY A 119 -4.52 22.99 -2.87
C GLY A 119 -3.45 22.24 -3.65
N ALA A 120 -3.59 20.93 -3.87
CA ALA A 120 -2.67 20.19 -4.73
C ALA A 120 -2.67 20.78 -6.15
N LYS A 121 -1.48 21.01 -6.72
CA LYS A 121 -1.34 21.53 -8.09
C LYS A 121 -1.88 20.55 -9.13
N ALA A 122 -1.64 19.26 -8.91
CA ALA A 122 -2.24 18.16 -9.64
C ALA A 122 -2.15 16.88 -8.80
N CYS A 123 -3.13 15.98 -8.98
CA CYS A 123 -3.18 14.70 -8.31
C CYS A 123 -3.54 13.60 -9.31
N PHE A 124 -2.73 12.53 -9.38
CA PHE A 124 -2.91 11.43 -10.33
C PHE A 124 -2.89 10.07 -9.61
N PRO A 125 -3.95 9.26 -9.74
CA PRO A 125 -3.91 7.87 -9.28
C PRO A 125 -2.95 7.04 -10.14
N ILE A 126 -2.06 6.30 -9.48
CA ILE A 126 -1.15 5.30 -10.08
C ILE A 126 -1.38 3.99 -9.34
N TYR A 127 -2.24 3.15 -9.91
CA TYR A 127 -2.61 1.85 -9.34
C TYR A 127 -1.42 0.88 -9.32
N ASN A 128 -1.48 -0.11 -8.41
CA ASN A 128 -0.43 -1.11 -8.33
C ASN A 128 -0.28 -1.86 -9.66
N ALA A 129 0.96 -1.98 -10.11
CA ALA A 129 1.33 -2.90 -11.15
C ALA A 129 1.60 -4.28 -10.55
N LEU A 130 1.57 -5.29 -11.41
CA LEU A 130 2.09 -6.61 -11.12
C LEU A 130 3.25 -6.90 -12.06
N ASP A 131 4.19 -7.72 -11.60
CA ASP A 131 5.24 -8.27 -12.44
C ASP A 131 4.74 -9.61 -13.00
N PRO A 132 4.55 -9.75 -14.33
CA PRO A 132 4.05 -10.98 -14.93
C PRO A 132 5.01 -12.17 -14.76
N ASP A 133 6.30 -11.92 -14.55
CA ASP A 133 7.28 -13.00 -14.35
C ASP A 133 7.12 -13.66 -12.97
N THR A 134 6.55 -12.95 -11.99
CA THR A 134 6.30 -13.46 -10.64
C THR A 134 4.82 -13.64 -10.32
N HIS A 135 3.91 -12.96 -11.02
CA HIS A 135 2.48 -13.05 -10.87
C HIS A 135 1.82 -13.55 -12.16
N HIS A 136 1.70 -14.87 -12.26
CA HIS A 136 1.12 -15.55 -13.41
C HIS A 136 0.35 -16.81 -12.97
N PRO A 137 -0.55 -17.33 -13.83
CA PRO A 137 -1.24 -18.58 -13.54
C PRO A 137 -0.28 -19.76 -13.36
N VAL A 138 -0.54 -20.59 -12.34
CA VAL A 138 0.20 -21.82 -12.07
C VAL A 138 -0.76 -23.02 -12.00
N PRO A 139 -0.30 -24.27 -12.15
CA PRO A 139 -1.14 -25.44 -11.95
C PRO A 139 -1.82 -25.42 -10.56
N PRO A 140 -3.12 -25.73 -10.46
CA PRO A 140 -3.82 -25.80 -9.19
C PRO A 140 -3.18 -26.81 -8.24
N ASP A 141 -3.06 -26.43 -6.97
CA ASP A 141 -2.62 -27.26 -5.87
C ASP A 141 -3.85 -27.94 -5.22
N PRO A 142 -3.97 -29.29 -5.30
CA PRO A 142 -5.10 -30.00 -4.73
C PRO A 142 -5.29 -29.76 -3.22
N GLU A 143 -4.21 -29.48 -2.47
CA GLU A 143 -4.28 -29.20 -1.03
C GLU A 143 -4.89 -27.83 -0.72
N LEU A 144 -4.98 -26.95 -1.71
CA LEU A 144 -5.54 -25.59 -1.60
C LEU A 144 -6.86 -25.44 -2.37
N ARG A 145 -7.41 -26.55 -2.88
CA ARG A 145 -8.70 -26.52 -3.58
C ARG A 145 -9.79 -26.03 -2.62
N CYS A 146 -10.51 -24.98 -3.04
CA CYS A 146 -11.65 -24.44 -2.31
C CYS A 146 -12.62 -23.70 -3.23
N ASP A 147 -13.81 -23.39 -2.74
CA ASP A 147 -14.82 -22.62 -3.47
C ASP A 147 -14.60 -21.11 -3.34
N LEU A 148 -14.10 -20.64 -2.19
CA LEU A 148 -13.75 -19.24 -1.95
C LEU A 148 -12.49 -19.10 -1.09
N ALA A 149 -11.51 -18.35 -1.58
CA ALA A 149 -10.31 -17.98 -0.81
C ALA A 149 -10.31 -16.49 -0.48
N PHE A 150 -9.85 -16.14 0.73
CA PHE A 150 -9.48 -14.78 1.10
C PHE A 150 -8.10 -14.81 1.76
N VAL A 151 -7.18 -13.98 1.27
CA VAL A 151 -5.83 -13.82 1.84
C VAL A 151 -5.69 -12.38 2.32
N GLY A 152 -5.64 -12.20 3.65
CA GLY A 152 -5.42 -10.90 4.25
C GLY A 152 -5.19 -11.00 5.75
N HIS A 153 -4.22 -10.21 6.25
CA HIS A 153 -3.98 -10.10 7.69
C HIS A 153 -5.21 -9.58 8.42
N ARG A 154 -5.41 -10.07 9.65
CA ARG A 154 -6.43 -9.57 10.56
C ARG A 154 -6.03 -8.19 11.05
N LEU A 155 -6.82 -7.19 10.68
CA LEU A 155 -6.71 -5.81 11.13
C LEU A 155 -8.04 -5.38 11.76
N PRO A 156 -8.04 -4.51 12.79
CA PRO A 156 -9.28 -4.07 13.43
C PRO A 156 -10.33 -3.51 12.45
N ASP A 157 -9.89 -2.73 11.46
CA ASP A 157 -10.71 -2.07 10.42
C ASP A 157 -11.03 -2.95 9.20
N ARG A 158 -10.63 -4.22 9.24
CA ARG A 158 -10.93 -5.24 8.22
C ARG A 158 -11.71 -6.41 8.80
N GLU A 159 -11.52 -6.73 10.07
CA GLU A 159 -12.11 -7.90 10.69
C GLU A 159 -13.63 -7.93 10.59
N GLN A 160 -14.30 -6.79 10.81
CA GLN A 160 -15.76 -6.69 10.69
C GLN A 160 -16.21 -7.05 9.26
N ARG A 161 -15.51 -6.55 8.24
CA ARG A 161 -15.81 -6.84 6.84
C ARG A 161 -15.52 -8.30 6.48
N VAL A 162 -14.46 -8.90 7.03
CA VAL A 162 -14.20 -10.35 6.86
C VAL A 162 -15.28 -11.18 7.53
N GLN A 163 -15.77 -10.75 8.70
CA GLN A 163 -16.90 -11.37 9.36
C GLN A 163 -18.15 -11.34 8.46
N GLU A 164 -18.44 -10.19 7.86
CA GLU A 164 -19.61 -9.96 7.02
C GLU A 164 -19.53 -10.64 5.64
N PHE A 165 -18.43 -10.49 4.91
CA PHE A 165 -18.34 -10.94 3.52
C PHE A 165 -17.76 -12.34 3.34
N PHE A 166 -16.98 -12.84 4.31
CA PHE A 166 -16.32 -14.15 4.19
C PHE A 166 -16.88 -15.17 5.19
N LEU A 167 -16.84 -14.86 6.49
CA LEU A 167 -17.26 -15.83 7.51
C LEU A 167 -18.78 -16.05 7.52
N HIS A 168 -19.57 -14.99 7.31
CA HIS A 168 -21.01 -15.13 7.16
C HIS A 168 -21.38 -15.92 5.89
N ALA A 169 -20.67 -15.70 4.78
CA ALA A 169 -20.85 -16.49 3.56
C ALA A 169 -20.58 -17.99 3.80
N ALA A 170 -19.53 -18.31 4.57
CA ALA A 170 -19.24 -19.69 4.95
C ALA A 170 -20.34 -20.34 5.81
N LEU A 171 -20.99 -19.57 6.69
CA LEU A 171 -22.13 -20.05 7.48
C LEU A 171 -23.38 -20.27 6.62
N LEU A 172 -23.59 -19.46 5.58
CA LEU A 172 -24.74 -19.56 4.68
C LEU A 172 -24.61 -20.69 3.65
N ALA A 173 -23.38 -21.13 3.35
CA ALA A 173 -23.09 -22.19 2.37
C ALA A 173 -22.23 -23.30 2.99
N PRO A 174 -22.76 -24.09 3.95
CA PRO A 174 -22.01 -25.13 4.65
C PRO A 174 -21.51 -26.26 3.75
N GLU A 175 -22.09 -26.41 2.55
CA GLU A 175 -21.68 -27.36 1.51
C GLU A 175 -20.44 -26.92 0.71
N MET A 176 -20.08 -25.64 0.80
CA MET A 176 -18.91 -25.05 0.13
C MET A 176 -17.69 -25.05 1.05
N SER A 177 -16.51 -25.03 0.44
CA SER A 177 -15.22 -25.02 1.13
C SER A 177 -14.52 -23.67 1.05
N PHE A 178 -13.93 -23.21 2.16
CA PHE A 178 -13.37 -21.87 2.29
C PHE A 178 -11.91 -21.93 2.80
N ILE A 179 -11.05 -21.07 2.24
CA ILE A 179 -9.67 -20.89 2.72
C ILE A 179 -9.45 -19.47 3.21
N LEU A 180 -8.93 -19.34 4.43
CA LEU A 180 -8.50 -18.10 5.04
C LEU A 180 -6.97 -18.09 5.13
N GLY A 181 -6.30 -17.15 4.46
CA GLY A 181 -4.88 -16.90 4.56
C GLY A 181 -4.58 -15.56 5.24
N GLY A 182 -3.43 -15.46 5.91
CA GLY A 182 -2.96 -14.24 6.59
C GLY A 182 -2.68 -14.46 8.07
N GLU A 183 -2.02 -13.48 8.68
CA GLU A 183 -1.67 -13.51 10.11
C GLU A 183 -2.76 -12.89 10.99
N GLY A 184 -2.67 -13.14 12.30
CA GLY A 184 -3.56 -12.57 13.31
C GLY A 184 -4.89 -13.31 13.51
N TRP A 185 -5.17 -14.34 12.69
CA TRP A 185 -6.40 -15.14 12.80
C TRP A 185 -6.36 -16.24 13.87
N SER A 186 -5.19 -16.50 14.47
CA SER A 186 -5.03 -17.47 15.55
C SER A 186 -6.00 -17.20 16.71
N GLY A 187 -6.67 -18.24 17.19
CA GLY A 187 -7.62 -18.15 18.31
C GLY A 187 -9.00 -17.61 17.96
N LYS A 188 -9.27 -17.22 16.70
CA LYS A 188 -10.63 -16.90 16.26
C LYS A 188 -11.40 -18.18 15.97
N THR A 189 -12.63 -18.27 16.45
CA THR A 189 -13.55 -19.36 16.11
C THR A 189 -13.96 -19.24 14.66
N LEU A 190 -13.68 -20.27 13.86
CA LEU A 190 -14.02 -20.32 12.44
C LEU A 190 -15.14 -21.34 12.19
N PRO A 191 -16.02 -21.10 11.19
CA PRO A 191 -16.96 -22.12 10.71
C PRO A 191 -16.24 -23.42 10.31
N SER A 192 -16.91 -24.55 10.45
CA SER A 192 -16.30 -25.88 10.21
C SER A 192 -15.82 -26.12 8.78
N ASN A 193 -16.38 -25.37 7.82
CA ASN A 193 -16.01 -25.39 6.40
C ASN A 193 -14.95 -24.34 6.02
N VAL A 194 -14.39 -23.62 7.00
CA VAL A 194 -13.29 -22.66 6.80
C VAL A 194 -11.99 -23.23 7.34
N ARG A 195 -10.99 -23.33 6.46
CA ARG A 195 -9.62 -23.72 6.84
C ARG A 195 -8.70 -22.50 6.83
N TRP A 196 -8.12 -22.19 8.00
CA TRP A 196 -7.06 -21.20 8.11
C TRP A 196 -5.69 -21.84 7.79
N ILE A 197 -4.94 -21.24 6.86
CA ILE A 197 -3.67 -21.77 6.37
C ILE A 197 -2.44 -20.97 6.86
N GLY A 198 -2.62 -20.04 7.80
CA GLY A 198 -1.54 -19.20 8.33
C GLY A 198 -1.09 -18.10 7.37
N HIS A 199 0.12 -17.59 7.58
CA HIS A 199 0.74 -16.58 6.72
C HIS A 199 0.93 -17.14 5.30
N VAL A 200 0.54 -16.34 4.29
CA VAL A 200 0.77 -16.67 2.88
C VAL A 200 1.74 -15.65 2.30
N ALA A 201 2.99 -16.07 2.12
CA ALA A 201 4.01 -15.24 1.48
C ALA A 201 3.62 -14.90 0.04
N SER A 202 4.06 -13.74 -0.46
CA SER A 202 3.68 -13.24 -1.80
C SER A 202 3.96 -14.25 -2.92
N GLY A 203 5.07 -14.98 -2.86
CA GLY A 203 5.39 -16.03 -3.84
C GLY A 203 4.45 -17.24 -3.84
N SER A 204 3.61 -17.40 -2.82
CA SER A 204 2.58 -18.45 -2.75
C SER A 204 1.19 -17.97 -3.19
N HIS A 205 1.01 -16.67 -3.50
CA HIS A 205 -0.29 -16.12 -3.88
C HIS A 205 -0.83 -16.76 -5.16
N ASN A 206 0.01 -16.99 -6.17
CA ASN A 206 -0.42 -17.67 -7.41
C ASN A 206 -0.97 -19.07 -7.11
N ARG A 207 -0.29 -19.82 -6.23
CA ARG A 207 -0.70 -21.17 -5.82
C ARG A 207 -2.07 -21.17 -5.15
N VAL A 208 -2.32 -20.22 -4.24
CA VAL A 208 -3.64 -20.08 -3.59
C VAL A 208 -4.69 -19.64 -4.59
N ASN A 209 -4.43 -18.58 -5.36
CA ASN A 209 -5.39 -17.97 -6.27
C ASN A 209 -5.82 -18.91 -7.40
N CYS A 210 -4.89 -19.68 -7.97
CA CYS A 210 -5.19 -20.65 -9.04
C CYS A 210 -5.86 -21.93 -8.53
N SER A 211 -5.84 -22.19 -7.22
CA SER A 211 -6.48 -23.37 -6.62
C SER A 211 -7.90 -23.11 -6.14
N ALA A 212 -8.27 -21.85 -5.93
CA ALA A 212 -9.59 -21.43 -5.53
C ALA A 212 -10.51 -21.26 -6.74
N ARG A 213 -11.78 -21.66 -6.61
CA ARG A 213 -12.81 -21.37 -7.64
C ARG A 213 -13.08 -19.87 -7.74
N MET A 214 -13.02 -19.17 -6.61
CA MET A 214 -13.19 -17.72 -6.51
C MET A 214 -12.20 -17.17 -5.47
N VAL A 215 -11.66 -15.99 -5.73
CA VAL A 215 -10.82 -15.24 -4.79
C VAL A 215 -11.57 -13.98 -4.40
N LEU A 216 -11.79 -13.79 -3.10
CA LEU A 216 -12.42 -12.60 -2.54
C LEU A 216 -11.34 -11.60 -2.14
N ASN A 217 -11.48 -10.35 -2.57
CA ASN A 217 -10.72 -9.22 -2.05
C ASN A 217 -11.62 -8.40 -1.13
N ILE A 218 -11.15 -8.13 0.09
CA ILE A 218 -11.87 -7.33 1.08
C ILE A 218 -11.02 -6.11 1.43
N ASN A 219 -11.45 -4.96 0.93
CA ASN A 219 -10.85 -3.66 1.26
C ASN A 219 -11.07 -3.34 2.74
N ARG A 220 -10.18 -2.54 3.35
CA ARG A 220 -10.40 -1.94 4.69
C ARG A 220 -11.58 -0.96 4.61
N ASP A 221 -12.24 -0.69 5.74
CA ASP A 221 -13.39 0.23 5.76
C ASP A 221 -13.05 1.62 5.21
N SER A 222 -11.89 2.17 5.58
CA SER A 222 -11.41 3.46 5.06
C SER A 222 -11.28 3.50 3.53
N MET A 223 -10.81 2.40 2.94
CA MET A 223 -10.67 2.26 1.49
C MET A 223 -12.03 2.07 0.81
N ALA A 224 -12.95 1.35 1.44
CA ALA A 224 -14.30 1.14 0.91
C ALA A 224 -15.11 2.45 0.85
N GLN A 225 -14.94 3.35 1.83
CA GLN A 225 -15.64 4.65 1.87
C GLN A 225 -15.27 5.59 0.73
N VAL A 226 -14.07 5.46 0.16
CA VAL A 226 -13.60 6.31 -0.96
C VAL A 226 -13.83 5.68 -2.33
N GLY A 227 -14.44 4.49 -2.37
CA GLY A 227 -15.01 3.88 -3.58
C GLY A 227 -14.05 3.11 -4.48
N PHE A 228 -12.72 3.16 -4.25
CA PHE A 228 -11.72 2.54 -5.13
C PHE A 228 -10.47 2.12 -4.37
N SER A 229 -9.97 0.92 -4.66
CA SER A 229 -8.77 0.28 -4.10
C SER A 229 -8.09 -0.55 -5.16
#